data_AF-A0A7S2EVL3-F1
#
_entry.id   AF-A0A7S2EVL3-F1
#
_cell.length_a   1.000
_cell.length_b   1.000
_cell.length_c   1.000
_cell.angle_alpha   90.00
_cell.angle_beta   90.00
_cell.angle_gamma   90.00
#
_symmetry.space_group_name_H-M   'P 1'
#
loop_
_entity.id
_entity.type
_entity.pdbx_description
1 polymer ?
#
loop_
_entity_poly.entity_id
_entity_poly.type
_entity_poly.pdbx_seq_one_letter_code
_entity_poly.pdbx_strand_id
1 'polypeptide(L)'
;FHHKENFAYEHWDDILDICAKYDIALSIGDGLRPGSIFDANDEAQFAELMTQGLLTKRAWEKDVQVMNEGPGHVPLHKIPENMRNQLEWCHEAPFYTLGPLTTDIAPGYDHITSAIGAANIGALGTAMLCYVTPKEHLGLPNRDDVKAGIIAYKIAAHAADLAKGLPGAQDRDDALSKARFEFRWNDQFNLAL
;
A
#
# COMPACT_ATOMS: atom_id res chain seq x y z
N PHE A 1 -6.81 25.98 14.05
CA PHE A 1 -8.03 26.81 14.16
C PHE A 1 -8.68 26.72 15.55
N HIS A 2 -9.02 25.54 16.07
CA HIS A 2 -9.68 25.40 17.39
C HIS A 2 -8.78 25.12 18.60
N HIS A 3 -7.48 24.82 18.41
CA HIS A 3 -6.55 24.41 19.50
C HIS A 3 -7.12 23.31 20.40
N LYS A 4 -7.73 22.30 19.78
CA LYS A 4 -8.29 21.10 20.40
C LYS A 4 -7.76 19.88 19.67
N GLU A 5 -7.84 18.73 20.33
CA GLU A 5 -7.51 17.44 19.75
C GLU A 5 -8.41 17.09 18.55
N ASN A 6 -7.95 16.16 17.71
CA ASN A 6 -8.69 15.58 16.61
C ASN A 6 -9.99 14.95 17.12
N PHE A 7 -11.14 15.44 16.63
CA PHE A 7 -12.44 14.95 17.06
C PHE A 7 -12.65 13.46 16.76
N ALA A 8 -12.07 12.92 15.69
CA ALA A 8 -12.19 11.49 15.36
C ALA A 8 -11.38 10.62 16.33
N TYR A 9 -10.28 11.15 16.87
CA TYR A 9 -9.53 10.49 17.93
C TYR A 9 -10.30 10.51 19.26
N GLU A 10 -10.83 11.67 19.65
CA GLU A 10 -11.64 11.84 20.86
C GLU A 10 -12.91 10.99 20.83
N HIS A 11 -13.57 10.88 19.68
CA HIS A 11 -14.80 10.10 19.46
C HIS A 11 -14.54 8.71 18.85
N TRP A 12 -13.32 8.17 18.98
CA TRP A 12 -12.98 6.89 18.37
C TRP A 12 -13.93 5.76 18.81
N ASP A 13 -14.28 5.70 20.09
CA ASP A 13 -15.16 4.65 20.62
C ASP A 13 -16.59 4.74 20.06
N ASP A 14 -17.08 5.95 19.78
CA ASP A 14 -18.39 6.19 19.14
C ASP A 14 -18.37 5.72 17.68
N ILE A 15 -17.25 5.97 16.97
CA ILE A 15 -17.04 5.48 15.60
C ILE A 15 -17.04 3.94 15.59
N LEU A 16 -16.36 3.31 16.55
CA LEU A 16 -16.31 1.87 16.67
C LEU A 16 -17.70 1.26 16.91
N ASP A 17 -18.54 1.88 17.73
CA ASP A 17 -19.91 1.41 17.96
C ASP A 17 -20.76 1.41 16.67
N ILE A 18 -20.53 2.39 15.79
CA ILE A 18 -21.16 2.43 14.47
C ILE A 18 -20.60 1.31 13.60
N CYS A 19 -19.28 1.17 13.51
CA CYS A 19 -18.63 0.17 12.67
C CYS A 19 -19.01 -1.27 13.07
N ALA A 20 -19.03 -1.57 14.37
CA ALA A 20 -19.40 -2.88 14.89
C ALA A 20 -20.84 -3.28 14.53
N LYS A 21 -21.75 -2.31 14.45
CA LYS A 21 -23.15 -2.57 14.06
C LYS A 21 -23.31 -3.02 12.60
N TYR A 22 -22.41 -2.60 11.73
CA TYR A 22 -22.54 -2.77 10.28
C TYR A 22 -21.39 -3.56 9.63
N ASP A 23 -20.47 -4.09 10.43
CA ASP A 23 -19.25 -4.77 9.97
C ASP A 23 -18.45 -3.91 8.96
N ILE A 24 -18.22 -2.64 9.35
CA ILE A 24 -17.41 -1.72 8.56
C ILE A 24 -15.97 -1.79 9.07
N ALA A 25 -15.06 -2.31 8.25
CA ALA A 25 -13.64 -2.27 8.53
C ALA A 25 -13.10 -0.83 8.52
N LEU A 26 -12.15 -0.54 9.40
CA LEU A 26 -11.49 0.75 9.47
C LEU A 26 -10.13 0.70 8.77
N SER A 27 -9.93 1.63 7.84
CA SER A 27 -8.61 1.99 7.30
C SER A 27 -8.11 3.18 8.11
N ILE A 28 -7.18 2.96 9.04
CA ILE A 28 -6.66 4.05 9.87
C ILE A 28 -5.66 4.83 9.03
N GLY A 29 -6.04 6.04 8.61
CA GLY A 29 -5.31 6.87 7.65
C GLY A 29 -3.93 7.32 8.11
N ASP A 30 -3.10 7.68 7.13
CA ASP A 30 -1.72 8.19 7.28
C ASP A 30 -1.65 9.69 6.94
N GLY A 31 -2.34 10.52 7.74
CA GLY A 31 -2.46 11.96 7.49
C GLY A 31 -1.13 12.72 7.51
N LEU A 32 -0.10 12.17 8.16
CA LEU A 32 1.26 12.69 8.27
C LEU A 32 2.27 11.87 7.44
N ARG A 33 1.82 11.16 6.40
CA ARG A 33 2.73 10.45 5.49
C ARG A 33 3.70 11.42 4.78
N PRO A 34 4.91 10.94 4.40
CA PRO A 34 5.85 11.76 3.66
C PRO A 34 5.38 12.02 2.23
N GLY A 35 5.30 13.31 1.87
CA GLY A 35 5.01 13.78 0.51
C GLY A 35 6.25 14.05 -0.35
N SER A 36 7.44 13.76 0.17
CA SER A 36 8.72 13.85 -0.53
C SER A 36 9.73 12.87 0.05
N ILE A 37 10.77 12.54 -0.72
CA ILE A 37 11.88 11.70 -0.25
C ILE A 37 12.62 12.33 0.94
N PHE A 38 12.62 13.66 1.03
CA PHE A 38 13.27 14.39 2.13
C PHE A 38 12.60 14.11 3.48
N ASP A 39 11.28 14.04 3.48
CA ASP A 39 10.46 13.89 4.70
C ASP A 39 10.30 12.43 5.16
N ALA A 40 10.77 11.46 4.37
CA ALA A 40 10.53 10.04 4.63
C ALA A 40 11.16 9.58 5.96
N ASN A 41 10.38 8.88 6.77
CA ASN A 41 10.75 8.34 8.09
C ASN A 41 11.07 9.44 9.12
N ASP A 42 10.40 10.59 9.03
CA ASP A 42 10.51 11.64 10.04
C ASP A 42 9.73 11.30 11.34
N GLU A 43 9.87 12.17 12.33
CA GLU A 43 9.23 11.99 13.63
C GLU A 43 7.70 12.08 13.53
N ALA A 44 7.17 12.94 12.66
CA ALA A 44 5.73 13.12 12.50
C ALA A 44 5.06 11.87 11.94
N GLN A 45 5.64 11.27 10.90
CA GLN A 45 5.17 10.02 10.30
C GLN A 45 5.13 8.90 11.35
N PHE A 46 6.21 8.70 12.09
CA PHE A 46 6.28 7.60 13.06
C PHE A 46 5.44 7.85 14.32
N ALA A 47 5.26 9.10 14.73
CA ALA A 47 4.33 9.45 15.80
C ALA A 47 2.88 9.06 15.45
N GLU A 48 2.46 9.31 14.21
CA GLU A 48 1.16 8.86 13.72
C GLU A 48 1.09 7.33 13.67
N LEU A 49 2.10 6.63 13.14
CA LEU A 49 2.13 5.16 13.07
C LEU A 49 2.00 4.49 14.45
N MET A 50 2.66 5.02 15.47
CA MET A 50 2.49 4.53 16.85
C MET A 50 1.06 4.75 17.36
N THR A 51 0.46 5.89 17.01
CA THR A 51 -0.93 6.19 17.37
C THR A 51 -1.91 5.29 16.62
N GLN A 52 -1.66 4.98 15.34
CA GLN A 52 -2.43 4.00 14.58
C GLN A 52 -2.46 2.64 15.30
N GLY A 53 -1.32 2.17 15.84
CA GLY A 53 -1.26 0.92 16.62
C GLY A 53 -2.09 0.94 17.91
N LEU A 54 -2.12 2.07 18.62
CA LEU A 54 -3.00 2.25 19.78
C LEU A 54 -4.49 2.16 19.38
N LEU A 55 -4.86 2.84 18.29
CA LEU A 55 -6.23 2.84 17.77
C LEU A 55 -6.65 1.46 17.25
N THR A 56 -5.73 0.70 16.64
CA THR A 56 -5.93 -0.70 16.24
C THR A 56 -6.34 -1.57 17.43
N LYS A 57 -5.61 -1.51 18.56
CA LYS A 57 -5.98 -2.26 19.76
C LYS A 57 -7.37 -1.91 20.30
N ARG A 58 -7.68 -0.61 20.39
CA ARG A 58 -8.99 -0.13 20.84
C ARG A 58 -10.12 -0.62 19.93
N ALA A 59 -9.88 -0.69 18.62
CA ALA A 59 -10.84 -1.23 17.67
C ALA A 59 -11.09 -2.73 17.87
N TRP A 60 -10.02 -3.50 18.10
CA TRP A 60 -10.12 -4.94 18.37
C TRP A 60 -10.81 -5.27 19.69
N GLU A 61 -10.73 -4.40 20.71
CA GLU A 61 -11.51 -4.56 21.95
C GLU A 61 -13.03 -4.52 21.71
N LYS A 62 -13.47 -3.98 20.57
CA LYS A 62 -14.87 -3.96 20.12
C LYS A 62 -15.13 -4.84 18.89
N ASP A 63 -14.22 -5.77 18.59
CA ASP A 63 -14.30 -6.68 17.43
C ASP A 63 -14.45 -5.97 16.07
N VAL A 64 -13.96 -4.73 15.93
CA VAL A 64 -13.96 -4.01 14.65
C VAL A 64 -12.72 -4.35 13.85
N GLN A 65 -12.90 -4.75 12.58
CA GLN A 65 -11.81 -5.08 11.66
C GLN A 65 -10.98 -3.84 11.31
N VAL A 66 -9.65 -3.97 11.23
CA VAL A 66 -8.73 -2.86 10.99
C VAL A 66 -7.66 -3.23 9.96
N MET A 67 -7.31 -2.25 9.12
CA MET A 67 -6.02 -2.15 8.42
C MET A 67 -5.41 -0.75 8.67
N ASN A 68 -4.10 -0.63 8.55
CA ASN A 68 -3.38 0.64 8.73
C ASN A 68 -2.87 1.18 7.39
N GLU A 69 -3.05 2.46 7.14
CA GLU A 69 -2.49 3.12 5.95
C GLU A 69 -1.02 3.48 6.18
N GLY A 70 -0.23 3.46 5.10
CA GLY A 70 1.21 3.63 5.13
C GLY A 70 1.76 4.45 3.96
N PRO A 71 3.05 4.80 4.03
CA PRO A 71 3.64 6.00 3.44
C PRO A 71 3.50 6.14 1.92
N GLY A 72 3.71 7.41 1.50
CA GLY A 72 3.73 7.86 0.12
C GLY A 72 5.12 7.86 -0.53
N HIS A 73 6.03 8.76 -0.14
CA HIS A 73 7.35 8.90 -0.77
C HIS A 73 8.44 8.37 0.14
N VAL A 74 9.11 7.28 -0.25
CA VAL A 74 10.14 6.61 0.57
C VAL A 74 11.27 6.07 -0.31
N PRO A 75 12.53 6.50 -0.12
CA PRO A 75 13.64 5.94 -0.87
C PRO A 75 13.88 4.48 -0.45
N LEU A 76 14.28 3.63 -1.40
CA LEU A 76 14.36 2.16 -1.22
C LEU A 76 15.02 1.70 0.10
N HIS A 77 16.13 2.33 0.50
CA HIS A 77 16.87 1.96 1.70
C HIS A 77 16.10 2.20 3.02
N LYS A 78 15.03 3.00 3.00
CA LYS A 78 14.16 3.30 4.16
C LYS A 78 12.90 2.44 4.21
N ILE A 79 12.56 1.72 3.15
CA ILE A 79 11.35 0.87 3.09
C ILE A 79 11.35 -0.23 4.17
N PRO A 80 12.45 -0.96 4.44
CA PRO A 80 12.43 -2.02 5.45
C PRO A 80 12.11 -1.54 6.86
N GLU A 81 12.51 -0.32 7.22
CA GLU A 81 12.19 0.26 8.52
C GLU A 81 10.69 0.51 8.69
N ASN A 82 10.02 0.99 7.63
CA ASN A 82 8.57 1.21 7.66
C ASN A 82 7.81 -0.09 7.95
N MET A 83 8.15 -1.17 7.22
CA MET A 83 7.48 -2.46 7.42
C MET A 83 7.77 -3.04 8.81
N ARG A 84 9.03 -2.98 9.28
CA ARG A 84 9.40 -3.46 10.62
C ARG A 84 8.64 -2.73 11.72
N ASN A 85 8.61 -1.40 11.67
CA ASN A 85 7.91 -0.58 12.66
C ASN A 85 6.40 -0.84 12.62
N GLN A 86 5.80 -1.01 11.44
CA GLN A 86 4.38 -1.31 11.34
C GLN A 86 4.02 -2.68 11.95
N LEU A 87 4.78 -3.73 11.63
CA LEU A 87 4.53 -5.06 12.20
C LEU A 87 4.59 -5.03 13.73
N GLU A 88 5.61 -4.35 14.27
CA GLU A 88 5.83 -4.25 15.72
C GLU A 88 4.77 -3.39 16.42
N TRP A 89 4.53 -2.17 15.92
CA TRP A 89 3.70 -1.18 16.61
C TRP A 89 2.21 -1.37 16.34
N CYS A 90 1.84 -1.91 15.18
CA CYS A 90 0.45 -2.16 14.79
C CYS A 90 0.05 -3.64 14.91
N HIS A 91 0.88 -4.46 15.56
CA HIS A 91 0.54 -5.85 15.94
C HIS A 91 0.17 -6.73 14.74
N GLU A 92 0.94 -6.59 13.65
CA GLU A 92 0.73 -7.33 12.41
C GLU A 92 -0.64 -7.13 11.75
N ALA A 93 -1.37 -6.06 12.09
CA ALA A 93 -2.56 -5.66 11.36
C ALA A 93 -2.23 -5.47 9.85
N PRO A 94 -3.15 -5.74 8.92
CA PRO A 94 -2.90 -5.56 7.50
C PRO A 94 -2.43 -4.15 7.18
N PHE A 95 -1.34 -4.04 6.41
CA PHE A 95 -0.80 -2.74 5.99
C PHE A 95 -1.27 -2.40 4.57
N TYR A 96 -1.62 -1.14 4.35
CA TYR A 96 -2.14 -0.60 3.09
C TYR A 96 -1.34 0.64 2.66
N THR A 97 -0.50 0.53 1.63
CA THR A 97 0.45 1.62 1.28
C THR A 97 0.10 2.35 0.00
N LEU A 98 0.42 3.65 -0.09
CA LEU A 98 0.36 4.42 -1.33
C LEU A 98 1.72 4.39 -2.07
N GLY A 99 1.97 3.31 -2.81
CA GLY A 99 3.29 3.04 -3.39
C GLY A 99 4.15 2.21 -2.44
N PRO A 100 5.31 2.70 -1.95
CA PRO A 100 5.74 4.11 -2.00
C PRO A 100 6.51 4.52 -3.26
N LEU A 101 6.45 5.81 -3.62
CA LEU A 101 7.30 6.43 -4.66
C LEU A 101 8.77 6.42 -4.20
N THR A 102 9.65 5.83 -5.00
CA THR A 102 11.07 5.71 -4.63
C THR A 102 11.94 6.89 -5.05
N THR A 103 11.38 7.83 -5.81
CA THR A 103 12.04 9.07 -6.26
C THR A 103 11.00 10.09 -6.73
N ASP A 104 11.30 11.39 -6.55
CA ASP A 104 10.38 12.50 -6.82
C ASP A 104 10.60 13.14 -8.21
N ILE A 105 11.59 12.66 -8.97
CA ILE A 105 12.12 13.39 -10.13
C ILE A 105 11.40 13.07 -11.45
N ALA A 106 10.34 12.27 -11.43
CA ALA A 106 9.70 11.75 -12.64
C ALA A 106 8.16 11.92 -12.67
N PRO A 107 7.62 13.13 -12.41
CA PRO A 107 6.19 13.36 -12.54
C PRO A 107 5.72 13.04 -13.96
N GLY A 108 4.59 12.37 -14.10
CA GLY A 108 4.16 11.74 -15.36
C GLY A 108 4.47 10.23 -15.43
N TYR A 109 5.38 9.76 -14.58
CA TYR A 109 5.83 8.38 -14.52
C TYR A 109 5.76 7.81 -13.10
N ASP A 110 4.95 8.41 -12.23
CA ASP A 110 4.91 8.02 -10.82
C ASP A 110 4.34 6.62 -10.57
N HIS A 111 3.45 6.14 -11.45
CA HIS A 111 3.07 4.72 -11.49
C HIS A 111 4.27 3.75 -11.63
N ILE A 112 5.40 4.19 -12.20
CA ILE A 112 6.64 3.40 -12.31
C ILE A 112 7.48 3.59 -11.06
N THR A 113 7.70 4.84 -10.61
CA THR A 113 8.49 5.14 -9.42
C THR A 113 7.89 4.46 -8.18
N SER A 114 6.57 4.43 -8.09
CA SER A 114 5.84 3.79 -7.00
C SER A 114 5.76 2.28 -7.13
N ALA A 115 5.65 1.71 -8.34
CA ALA A 115 5.60 0.27 -8.53
C ALA A 115 6.88 -0.42 -8.01
N ILE A 116 8.03 0.25 -8.11
CA ILE A 116 9.29 -0.21 -7.52
C ILE A 116 9.14 -0.35 -6.00
N GLY A 117 8.70 0.71 -5.31
CA GLY A 117 8.53 0.68 -3.86
C GLY A 117 7.41 -0.26 -3.42
N ALA A 118 6.30 -0.30 -4.16
CA ALA A 118 5.15 -1.16 -3.91
C ALA A 118 5.52 -2.65 -3.97
N ALA A 119 6.29 -3.07 -4.99
CA ALA A 119 6.79 -4.43 -5.07
C ALA A 119 7.74 -4.75 -3.90
N ASN A 120 8.60 -3.81 -3.52
CA ASN A 120 9.52 -3.98 -2.39
C ASN A 120 8.78 -4.14 -1.06
N ILE A 121 7.87 -3.21 -0.73
CA ILE A 121 7.17 -3.25 0.56
C ILE A 121 6.10 -4.35 0.60
N GLY A 122 5.51 -4.68 -0.55
CA GLY A 122 4.66 -5.86 -0.72
C GLY A 122 5.40 -7.16 -0.41
N ALA A 123 6.62 -7.31 -0.94
CA ALA A 123 7.46 -8.49 -0.66
C ALA A 123 7.84 -8.59 0.82
N LEU A 124 7.93 -7.47 1.54
CA LEU A 124 8.21 -7.43 2.97
C LEU A 124 6.98 -7.69 3.86
N GLY A 125 5.76 -7.68 3.31
CA GLY A 125 4.55 -8.05 4.05
C GLY A 125 3.35 -7.11 3.93
N THR A 126 3.44 -6.02 3.17
CA THR A 126 2.26 -5.16 2.93
C THR A 126 1.14 -5.95 2.25
N ALA A 127 -0.08 -5.82 2.78
CA ALA A 127 -1.22 -6.65 2.39
C ALA A 127 -2.02 -6.07 1.22
N MET A 128 -2.08 -4.75 1.11
CA MET A 128 -2.78 -4.06 0.02
C MET A 128 -1.95 -2.89 -0.50
N LEU A 129 -1.97 -2.67 -1.81
CA LEU A 129 -1.18 -1.62 -2.47
C LEU A 129 -2.14 -0.66 -3.17
N CYS A 130 -2.22 0.59 -2.69
CA CYS A 130 -2.96 1.65 -3.36
C CYS A 130 -2.18 2.05 -4.60
N TYR A 131 -2.84 1.94 -5.75
CA TYR A 131 -2.23 2.28 -7.03
C TYR A 131 -1.91 3.76 -7.15
N VAL A 132 -0.93 4.07 -7.99
CA VAL A 132 -0.55 5.43 -8.40
C VAL A 132 -0.66 5.47 -9.91
N THR A 133 -1.22 6.55 -10.45
CA THR A 133 -1.43 6.71 -11.89
C THR A 133 -0.28 7.52 -12.52
N PRO A 134 -0.13 7.51 -13.86
CA PRO A 134 0.77 8.44 -14.54
C PRO A 134 0.45 9.91 -14.27
N LYS A 135 -0.78 10.24 -13.86
CA LYS A 135 -1.24 11.60 -13.58
C LYS A 135 -1.06 12.06 -12.14
N GLU A 136 -0.48 11.22 -11.29
CA GLU A 136 -0.09 11.63 -9.95
C GLU A 136 0.74 12.91 -10.01
N HIS A 137 0.47 13.84 -9.08
CA HIS A 137 1.06 15.17 -9.03
C HIS A 137 0.78 16.11 -10.23
N LEU A 138 -0.02 15.68 -11.22
CA LEU A 138 -0.28 16.45 -12.45
C LEU A 138 -1.76 16.78 -12.68
N GLY A 139 -2.69 15.95 -12.20
CA GLY A 139 -4.12 16.20 -12.32
C GLY A 139 -4.98 14.94 -12.17
N LEU A 140 -6.26 15.06 -12.52
CA LEU A 140 -7.18 13.91 -12.45
C LEU A 140 -6.86 12.89 -13.55
N PRO A 141 -6.78 11.59 -13.22
CA PRO A 141 -6.54 10.55 -14.21
C PRO A 141 -7.75 10.35 -15.13
N ASN A 142 -7.48 10.08 -16.40
CA ASN A 142 -8.50 9.60 -17.33
C ASN A 142 -8.58 8.06 -17.31
N ARG A 143 -9.44 7.48 -18.16
CA ARG A 143 -9.64 6.01 -18.26
C ARG A 143 -8.33 5.25 -18.53
N ASP A 144 -7.48 5.76 -19.40
CA ASP A 144 -6.26 5.07 -19.82
C ASP A 144 -5.17 5.19 -18.73
N ASP A 145 -5.13 6.32 -18.01
CA ASP A 145 -4.27 6.51 -16.83
C ASP A 145 -4.65 5.53 -15.70
N VAL A 146 -5.95 5.33 -15.47
CA VAL A 146 -6.47 4.35 -14.50
C VAL A 146 -6.02 2.93 -14.90
N LYS A 147 -6.17 2.55 -16.16
CA LYS A 147 -5.71 1.24 -16.64
C LYS A 147 -4.20 1.06 -16.46
N ALA A 148 -3.40 2.08 -16.79
CA ALA A 148 -1.95 2.04 -16.63
C ALA A 148 -1.55 1.81 -15.15
N GLY A 149 -2.17 2.54 -14.22
CA GLY A 149 -1.94 2.34 -12.79
C GLY A 149 -2.32 0.93 -12.32
N ILE A 150 -3.49 0.41 -12.75
CA ILE A 150 -3.95 -0.93 -12.35
C ILE A 150 -2.97 -2.00 -12.84
N ILE A 151 -2.54 -1.94 -14.10
CA ILE A 151 -1.60 -2.93 -14.65
C ILE A 151 -0.25 -2.85 -13.93
N ALA A 152 0.28 -1.65 -13.69
CA ALA A 152 1.54 -1.47 -12.97
C ALA A 152 1.49 -2.11 -11.56
N TYR A 153 0.39 -1.91 -10.84
CA TYR A 153 0.23 -2.46 -9.48
C TYR A 153 -0.12 -3.95 -9.46
N LYS A 154 -0.79 -4.48 -10.48
CA LYS A 154 -0.95 -5.93 -10.66
C LYS A 154 0.40 -6.62 -10.88
N ILE A 155 1.31 -5.98 -11.62
CA ILE A 155 2.69 -6.46 -11.79
C ILE A 155 3.44 -6.39 -10.46
N ALA A 156 3.38 -5.26 -9.74
CA ALA A 156 4.05 -5.08 -8.46
C ALA A 156 3.57 -6.09 -7.39
N ALA A 157 2.26 -6.29 -7.28
CA ALA A 157 1.67 -7.27 -6.37
C ALA A 157 2.12 -8.70 -6.72
N HIS A 158 2.05 -9.09 -8.01
CA HIS A 158 2.49 -10.41 -8.44
C HIS A 158 4.00 -10.63 -8.20
N ALA A 159 4.82 -9.61 -8.43
CA ALA A 159 6.25 -9.66 -8.13
C ALA A 159 6.52 -9.86 -6.62
N ALA A 160 5.72 -9.22 -5.75
CA ALA A 160 5.77 -9.44 -4.32
C ALA A 160 5.33 -10.88 -3.94
N ASP A 161 4.27 -11.41 -4.57
CA ASP A 161 3.80 -12.78 -4.35
C ASP A 161 4.86 -13.82 -4.72
N LEU A 162 5.56 -13.61 -5.85
CA LEU A 162 6.71 -14.42 -6.25
C LEU A 162 7.86 -14.34 -5.24
N ALA A 163 8.22 -13.12 -4.80
CA ALA A 163 9.29 -12.92 -3.83
C ALA A 163 8.98 -13.58 -2.47
N LYS A 164 7.70 -13.62 -2.08
CA LYS A 164 7.21 -14.32 -0.89
C LYS A 164 7.12 -15.83 -1.06
N GLY A 165 7.29 -16.35 -2.27
CA GLY A 165 7.15 -17.77 -2.58
C GLY A 165 5.74 -18.30 -2.34
N LEU A 166 4.71 -17.47 -2.59
CA LEU A 166 3.32 -17.89 -2.36
C LEU A 166 2.94 -19.08 -3.26
N PRO A 167 2.27 -20.11 -2.73
CA PRO A 167 1.83 -21.26 -3.53
C PRO A 167 0.98 -20.82 -4.73
N GLY A 168 1.36 -21.27 -5.92
CA GLY A 168 0.66 -20.99 -7.18
C GLY A 168 1.01 -19.66 -7.85
N ALA A 169 1.79 -18.78 -7.22
CA ALA A 169 2.22 -17.52 -7.86
C ALA A 169 3.06 -17.79 -9.11
N GLN A 170 4.02 -18.72 -9.03
CA GLN A 170 4.93 -19.04 -10.13
C GLN A 170 4.27 -19.78 -11.31
N ASP A 171 3.12 -20.43 -11.10
CA ASP A 171 2.46 -21.25 -12.13
C ASP A 171 2.12 -20.42 -13.38
N ARG A 172 1.75 -19.15 -13.20
CA ARG A 172 1.44 -18.25 -14.31
C ARG A 172 2.69 -17.90 -15.12
N ASP A 173 3.79 -17.58 -14.45
CA ASP A 173 5.08 -17.27 -15.07
C ASP A 173 5.61 -18.47 -15.86
N ASP A 174 5.53 -19.66 -15.27
CA ASP A 174 5.98 -20.90 -15.89
C ASP A 174 5.12 -21.26 -17.12
N ALA A 175 3.79 -21.12 -17.02
CA ALA A 175 2.88 -21.35 -18.14
C ALA A 175 3.14 -20.38 -19.32
N LEU A 176 3.32 -19.08 -19.03
CA LEU A 176 3.62 -18.07 -20.03
C LEU A 176 5.00 -18.30 -20.65
N SER A 177 6.01 -18.61 -19.84
CA SER A 177 7.38 -18.90 -20.28
C SER A 177 7.43 -20.14 -21.17
N LYS A 178 6.67 -21.18 -20.83
CA LYS A 178 6.51 -22.37 -21.67
C LYS A 178 5.85 -22.04 -23.01
N ALA A 179 4.77 -21.26 -23.01
CA ALA A 179 4.11 -20.81 -24.25
C ALA A 179 5.08 -20.02 -25.14
N ARG A 180 5.90 -19.16 -24.54
CA ARG A 180 6.95 -18.41 -25.25
C ARG A 180 8.00 -19.34 -25.87
N PHE A 181 8.51 -20.30 -25.10
CA PHE A 181 9.51 -21.27 -25.58
C PHE A 181 8.98 -22.13 -26.73
N GLU A 182 7.71 -22.53 -26.67
CA GLU A 182 7.03 -23.34 -27.68
C GLU A 182 6.45 -22.50 -28.84
N PHE A 183 6.69 -21.18 -28.88
CA PHE A 183 6.16 -20.25 -29.87
C PHE A 183 4.62 -20.26 -29.99
N ARG A 184 3.91 -20.60 -28.91
CA ARG A 184 2.44 -20.55 -28.81
C ARG A 184 1.96 -19.12 -28.56
N TRP A 185 2.07 -18.27 -29.57
CA TRP A 185 1.81 -16.82 -29.47
C TRP A 185 0.46 -16.46 -28.85
N ASN A 186 -0.64 -17.08 -29.32
CA ASN A 186 -1.97 -16.79 -28.79
C ASN A 186 -2.07 -17.13 -27.30
N ASP A 187 -1.45 -18.22 -26.86
CA ASP A 187 -1.44 -18.60 -25.45
C ASP A 187 -0.60 -17.63 -24.63
N GLN A 188 0.55 -17.20 -25.15
CA GLN A 188 1.37 -16.18 -24.49
C GLN A 188 0.58 -14.87 -24.28
N PHE A 189 -0.19 -14.42 -25.27
CA PHE A 189 -1.01 -13.21 -25.16
C PHE A 189 -2.17 -13.38 -24.18
N ASN A 190 -2.85 -14.53 -24.19
CA ASN A 190 -3.98 -14.80 -23.30
C ASN A 190 -3.55 -15.01 -21.83
N LEU A 191 -2.29 -15.40 -21.59
CA LEU A 191 -1.74 -15.56 -20.23
C LEU A 191 -1.18 -14.26 -19.64
N ALA A 192 -0.87 -13.26 -20.47
CA ALA A 192 -0.38 -11.95 -20.02
C ALA A 192 -1.45 -11.17 -19.24
N LEU A 193 -1.03 -10.13 -18.52
CA LEU A 193 -1.93 -9.20 -17.81
C LEU A 193 -2.66 -8.26 -18.78
#